data_AF-A0A9D4P3D9-F1
#
_entry.id   AF-A0A9D4P3D9-F1
#
_cell.length_a   1.000
_cell.length_b   1.000
_cell.length_c   1.000
_cell.angle_alpha   90.00
_cell.angle_beta   90.00
_cell.angle_gamma   90.00
#
_symmetry.space_group_name_H-M   'P 1'
#
loop_
_entity.id
_entity.type
_entity.pdbx_description
1 polymer ?
#
loop_
_entity_poly.entity_id
_entity_poly.type
_entity_poly.pdbx_seq_one_letter_code
_entity_poly.pdbx_strand_id
1 'polypeptide(L)'
;MEPKYYVPIIPMVLVNGVEDSTSIFETNVPKYNPRDIVDNISRMLRNEEPLEMNPWYKNFKGTVVKVEPMKYIISGEVAKLDEQTIEITELPIGTCIEDYKKTILEPMLHGTEKRTALINDYQEYHTDTTVKFVVKMNKNALEKVMRDGIHKKFKLQTSLSISSMILFDQNGDIQKYESPLDILREFFTIRMDFYVRRKKYYEAMFEAELLKLENQLRFIFELDERKIITKNTKKKEYIKLLIEQKYDSDPVKAWHDTTSNNENENVEDGDKMPETEEEKKYDFDYLIDMAIRTMLRENVQKLFQKRDAKKSELEELKRSTPKMLWEKDLDAFVEEYERLEKNEREIQKKSAEISNLADIYKPSVHAVRIEPKIDFEKYQSKKERVKKSNNNKEETKNDDGDTNVNLVELLNSLSTNLNLPCLLRTNK
;
A
#
# COMPACT_ATOMS: atom_id res chain seq x y z
N MET A 1 -9.81 -12.40 -21.88
CA MET A 1 -9.51 -10.97 -21.75
C MET A 1 -9.48 -10.63 -20.27
N GLU A 2 -8.63 -9.69 -19.89
CA GLU A 2 -8.51 -9.12 -18.56
C GLU A 2 -9.73 -8.25 -18.18
N PRO A 3 -10.01 -8.04 -16.88
CA PRO A 3 -11.04 -7.11 -16.45
C PRO A 3 -10.64 -5.66 -16.77
N LYS A 4 -11.63 -4.75 -16.80
CA LYS A 4 -11.39 -3.30 -16.98
C LYS A 4 -10.37 -2.76 -15.97
N TYR A 5 -10.47 -3.19 -14.71
CA TYR A 5 -9.50 -2.93 -13.66
C TYR A 5 -9.61 -3.98 -12.56
N TYR A 6 -8.53 -4.18 -11.82
CA TYR A 6 -8.55 -4.92 -10.56
C TYR A 6 -8.88 -3.97 -9.40
N VAL A 7 -9.50 -4.51 -8.36
CA VAL A 7 -9.77 -3.78 -7.12
C VAL A 7 -8.87 -4.36 -6.02
N PRO A 8 -7.67 -3.81 -5.79
CA PRO A 8 -6.76 -4.28 -4.74
C PRO A 8 -7.30 -3.95 -3.33
N ILE A 9 -6.66 -4.49 -2.28
CA ILE A 9 -7.02 -4.18 -0.87
C ILE A 9 -6.53 -2.79 -0.41
N ILE A 10 -5.52 -2.25 -1.10
CA ILE A 10 -4.94 -0.92 -0.90
C ILE A 10 -4.72 -0.24 -2.26
N PRO A 11 -4.77 1.09 -2.37
CA PRO A 11 -4.61 1.80 -3.64
C PRO A 11 -3.18 1.68 -4.18
N MET A 12 -2.95 0.72 -5.08
CA MET A 12 -1.63 0.45 -5.65
C MET A 12 -1.05 1.63 -6.44
N VAL A 13 -1.90 2.52 -6.94
CA VAL A 13 -1.49 3.78 -7.59
C VAL A 13 -0.69 4.68 -6.65
N LEU A 14 -1.01 4.69 -5.35
CA LEU A 14 -0.27 5.44 -4.33
C LEU A 14 0.95 4.65 -3.85
N VAL A 15 0.90 3.33 -3.82
CA VAL A 15 2.03 2.48 -3.40
C VAL A 15 3.20 2.59 -4.38
N ASN A 16 2.92 2.39 -5.67
CA ASN A 16 3.96 2.32 -6.70
C ASN A 16 4.20 3.65 -7.39
N GLY A 17 3.30 4.62 -7.23
CA GLY A 17 3.29 5.86 -8.01
C GLY A 17 2.96 5.61 -9.48
N VAL A 18 2.84 6.70 -10.22
CA VAL A 18 2.66 6.72 -11.67
C VAL A 18 3.40 7.93 -12.21
N GLU A 19 4.23 7.73 -13.23
CA GLU A 19 4.83 8.81 -14.00
C GLU A 19 4.59 8.48 -15.47
N ASP A 20 3.76 9.27 -16.13
CA ASP A 20 3.44 9.09 -17.54
C ASP A 20 3.13 10.44 -18.20
N SER A 21 3.46 10.53 -19.48
CA SER A 21 3.22 11.72 -20.30
C SER A 21 2.59 11.32 -21.61
N THR A 22 1.38 11.79 -21.83
CA THR A 22 0.65 11.64 -23.09
C THR A 22 0.60 12.96 -23.84
N SER A 23 0.06 12.97 -25.06
CA SER A 23 -0.21 14.21 -25.80
C SER A 23 -1.31 15.06 -25.15
N ILE A 24 -2.10 14.50 -24.24
CA ILE A 24 -3.28 15.15 -23.64
C ILE A 24 -2.97 15.66 -22.23
N PHE A 25 -2.23 14.88 -21.44
CA PHE A 25 -1.87 15.24 -20.07
C PHE A 25 -0.57 14.54 -19.62
N GLU A 26 0.05 15.12 -18.60
CA GLU A 26 1.17 14.55 -17.85
C GLU A 26 0.68 14.20 -16.44
N THR A 27 0.93 12.99 -15.97
CA THR A 27 0.57 12.53 -14.63
C THR A 27 1.80 12.15 -13.83
N ASN A 28 1.90 12.66 -12.62
CA ASN A 28 2.95 12.34 -11.67
C ASN A 28 2.34 12.15 -10.27
N VAL A 29 2.13 10.88 -9.92
CA VAL A 29 1.75 10.44 -8.58
C VAL A 29 2.99 9.83 -7.94
N PRO A 30 3.53 10.41 -6.84
CA PRO A 30 4.68 9.83 -6.18
C PRO A 30 4.29 8.57 -5.37
N LYS A 31 5.31 7.87 -4.88
CA LYS A 31 5.14 6.68 -4.04
C LYS A 31 4.85 7.08 -2.60
N TYR A 32 4.04 6.28 -1.91
CA TYR A 32 3.70 6.45 -0.51
C TYR A 32 3.93 5.14 0.25
N ASN A 33 4.14 5.27 1.56
CA ASN A 33 4.37 4.13 2.43
C ASN A 33 3.11 3.26 2.52
N PRO A 34 3.17 1.94 2.20
CA PRO A 34 2.04 1.05 2.35
C PRO A 34 1.45 1.04 3.76
N ARG A 35 2.27 1.24 4.80
CA ARG A 35 1.81 1.27 6.20
C ARG A 35 0.94 2.49 6.47
N ASP A 36 1.38 3.67 6.04
CA ASP A 36 0.61 4.91 6.18
C ASP A 36 -0.73 4.84 5.43
N ILE A 37 -0.74 4.19 4.26
CA ILE A 37 -1.96 3.93 3.49
C ILE A 37 -2.91 3.00 4.26
N VAL A 38 -2.41 1.88 4.79
CA VAL A 38 -3.20 0.92 5.59
C VAL A 38 -3.75 1.59 6.85
N ASP A 39 -2.95 2.39 7.54
CA ASP A 39 -3.35 3.12 8.75
C ASP A 39 -4.48 4.11 8.44
N ASN A 40 -4.38 4.82 7.32
CA ASN A 40 -5.44 5.74 6.89
C ASN A 40 -6.72 5.01 6.46
N ILE A 41 -6.62 3.87 5.77
CA ILE A 41 -7.80 3.05 5.48
C ILE A 41 -8.44 2.58 6.79
N SER A 42 -7.64 2.13 7.76
CA SER A 42 -8.11 1.68 9.07
C SER A 42 -8.76 2.81 9.89
N ARG A 43 -8.31 4.06 9.72
CA ARG A 43 -9.00 5.25 10.26
C ARG A 43 -10.36 5.45 9.60
N MET A 44 -10.41 5.40 8.27
CA MET A 44 -11.65 5.58 7.52
C MET A 44 -12.68 4.48 7.80
N LEU A 45 -12.24 3.24 8.04
CA LEU A 45 -13.11 2.13 8.48
C LEU A 45 -13.79 2.43 9.82
N ARG A 46 -13.07 3.12 10.73
CA ARG A 46 -13.56 3.64 12.02
C ARG A 46 -14.31 4.98 11.90
N ASN A 47 -14.51 5.48 10.68
CA ASN A 47 -15.10 6.79 10.38
C ASN A 47 -14.29 7.98 10.94
N GLU A 48 -12.98 7.82 11.06
CA GLU A 48 -12.03 8.91 11.37
C GLU A 48 -11.48 9.54 10.08
N GLU A 49 -11.10 10.82 10.13
CA GLU A 49 -10.44 11.47 9.00
C GLU A 49 -9.03 10.90 8.75
N PRO A 50 -8.63 10.67 7.48
CA PRO A 50 -7.29 10.23 7.16
C PRO A 50 -6.28 11.35 7.43
N LEU A 51 -5.09 10.96 7.88
CA LEU A 51 -3.97 11.85 8.08
C LEU A 51 -3.23 12.13 6.78
N GLU A 52 -2.61 13.30 6.69
CA GLU A 52 -1.75 13.64 5.58
C GLU A 52 -0.61 12.62 5.40
N MET A 53 -0.41 12.20 4.15
CA MET A 53 0.66 11.29 3.76
C MET A 53 1.72 12.07 2.98
N ASN A 54 2.99 11.75 3.23
CA ASN A 54 4.12 12.32 2.51
C ASN A 54 4.72 11.27 1.57
N PRO A 55 5.29 11.69 0.43
CA PRO A 55 5.99 10.76 -0.46
C PRO A 55 7.08 9.98 0.28
N TRP A 56 7.14 8.68 0.00
CA TRP A 56 8.04 7.74 0.64
C TRP A 56 8.53 6.70 -0.37
N TYR A 57 9.81 6.35 -0.29
CA TYR A 57 10.45 5.42 -1.20
C TYR A 57 11.16 4.33 -0.40
N LYS A 58 10.82 3.07 -0.67
CA LYS A 58 11.43 1.92 0.01
C LYS A 58 12.95 1.95 -0.13
N ASN A 59 13.65 1.73 0.98
CA ASN A 59 15.12 1.73 1.11
C ASN A 59 15.83 3.08 0.90
N PHE A 60 15.12 4.15 0.56
CA PHE A 60 15.72 5.48 0.46
C PHE A 60 16.10 6.00 1.84
N LYS A 61 17.34 6.44 2.00
CA LYS A 61 17.88 6.93 3.29
C LYS A 61 17.87 8.45 3.42
N GLY A 62 17.66 9.15 2.31
CA GLY A 62 17.60 10.60 2.30
C GLY A 62 16.31 11.14 2.93
N THR A 63 16.14 12.45 2.85
CA THR A 63 15.00 13.15 3.47
C THR A 63 14.03 13.66 2.41
N VAL A 64 12.74 13.48 2.64
CA VAL A 64 11.66 14.11 1.87
C VAL A 64 10.97 15.14 2.75
N VAL A 65 11.09 16.43 2.41
CA VAL A 65 10.56 17.53 3.22
C VAL A 65 9.54 18.32 2.42
N LYS A 66 8.34 18.46 2.97
CA LYS A 66 7.30 19.31 2.41
C LYS A 66 7.67 20.79 2.60
N VAL A 67 7.68 21.56 1.51
CA VAL A 67 8.02 23.00 1.53
C VAL A 67 6.86 23.88 1.12
N GLU A 68 5.94 23.37 0.30
CA GLU A 68 4.67 24.02 -0.08
C GLU A 68 3.58 22.92 -0.14
N PRO A 69 2.27 23.27 -0.19
CA PRO A 69 1.19 22.28 -0.22
C PRO A 69 1.37 21.16 -1.26
N MET A 70 1.89 21.47 -2.45
CA MET A 70 2.10 20.52 -3.53
C MET A 70 3.58 20.33 -3.90
N LYS A 71 4.52 20.74 -3.02
CA LYS A 71 5.95 20.74 -3.33
C LYS A 71 6.80 20.17 -2.21
N TYR A 72 7.70 19.28 -2.60
CA TYR A 72 8.63 18.59 -1.72
C TYR A 72 10.06 18.79 -2.20
N ILE A 73 10.98 18.83 -1.25
CA ILE A 73 12.41 18.75 -1.52
C ILE A 73 12.92 17.38 -1.07
N ILE A 74 13.50 16.65 -2.00
CA ILE A 74 14.12 15.35 -1.77
C ILE A 74 15.63 15.58 -1.71
N SER A 75 16.24 15.27 -0.57
CA SER A 75 17.68 15.44 -0.36
C SER A 75 18.35 14.08 -0.17
N GLY A 76 19.49 13.87 -0.82
CA GLY A 76 20.37 12.73 -0.57
C GLY A 76 21.15 12.89 0.75
N GLU A 77 22.07 11.98 1.03
CA GLU A 77 22.88 12.00 2.24
C GLU A 77 24.34 12.34 1.93
N VAL A 78 24.91 13.24 2.73
CA VAL A 78 26.34 13.55 2.70
C VAL A 78 26.89 13.71 4.11
N ALA A 79 28.12 13.25 4.30
CA ALA A 79 28.85 13.32 5.56
C ALA A 79 30.23 13.93 5.35
N LYS A 80 30.75 14.57 6.39
CA LYS A 80 32.16 15.00 6.45
C LYS A 80 32.97 13.90 7.13
N LEU A 81 34.01 13.40 6.45
CA LEU A 81 34.96 12.44 7.02
C LEU A 81 36.08 13.16 7.77
N ASP A 82 36.67 14.16 7.13
CA ASP A 82 37.77 14.96 7.67
C ASP A 82 37.75 16.38 7.05
N GLU A 83 38.81 17.17 7.22
CA GLU A 83 38.90 18.55 6.72
C GLU A 83 39.06 18.69 5.20
N GLN A 84 39.24 17.58 4.48
CA GLN A 84 39.46 17.55 3.03
C GLN A 84 38.56 16.53 2.31
N THR A 85 37.86 15.67 3.05
CA THR A 85 37.13 14.54 2.50
C THR A 85 35.67 14.54 2.94
N ILE A 86 34.78 14.30 1.97
CA ILE A 86 33.35 14.05 2.20
C ILE A 86 32.95 12.68 1.67
N GLU A 87 31.86 12.15 2.20
CA GLU A 87 31.25 10.88 1.79
C GLU A 87 29.79 11.14 1.40
N ILE A 88 29.42 10.81 0.15
CA ILE A 88 28.04 10.88 -0.34
C ILE A 88 27.50 9.46 -0.35
N THR A 89 26.48 9.17 0.46
CA THR A 89 25.97 7.80 0.67
C THR A 89 24.56 7.58 0.14
N GLU A 90 23.92 8.62 -0.36
CA GLU A 90 22.60 8.54 -0.98
C GLU A 90 22.42 9.69 -1.97
N LEU A 91 21.84 9.40 -3.13
CA LEU A 91 21.49 10.40 -4.14
C LEU A 91 19.98 10.70 -4.09
N PRO A 92 19.53 11.89 -4.51
CA PRO A 92 18.10 12.16 -4.59
C PRO A 92 17.38 11.20 -5.55
N ILE A 93 16.15 10.83 -5.20
CA ILE A 93 15.31 9.96 -6.04
C ILE A 93 15.24 10.47 -7.48
N GLY A 94 15.33 9.55 -8.45
CA GLY A 94 15.37 9.83 -9.89
C GLY A 94 16.78 10.15 -10.43
N THR A 95 17.80 10.18 -9.57
CA THR A 95 19.19 10.42 -10.00
C THR A 95 19.93 9.10 -10.19
N CYS A 96 20.34 8.81 -11.42
CA CYS A 96 21.16 7.64 -11.74
C CYS A 96 22.63 7.87 -11.33
N ILE A 97 23.34 6.82 -10.91
CA ILE A 97 24.73 6.89 -10.42
C ILE A 97 25.67 7.36 -11.54
N GLU A 98 25.56 6.77 -12.73
CA GLU A 98 26.38 7.09 -13.90
C GLU A 98 26.13 8.51 -14.39
N ASP A 99 24.87 8.95 -14.40
CA ASP A 99 24.51 10.31 -14.79
C ASP A 99 25.04 11.32 -13.77
N TYR A 100 24.93 11.02 -12.48
CA TYR A 100 25.47 11.87 -11.42
C TYR A 100 27.00 12.01 -11.56
N LYS A 101 27.70 10.89 -11.75
CA LYS A 101 29.14 10.89 -12.01
C LYS A 101 29.51 11.78 -13.19
N LYS A 102 28.91 11.53 -14.36
CA LYS A 102 29.23 12.21 -15.61
C LYS A 102 28.85 13.70 -15.62
N THR A 103 27.72 14.06 -15.01
CA THR A 103 27.18 15.43 -15.12
C THR A 103 27.55 16.32 -13.93
N ILE A 104 27.87 15.74 -12.78
CA ILE A 104 28.19 16.47 -11.55
C ILE A 104 29.66 16.30 -11.17
N LEU A 105 30.14 15.07 -10.94
CA LEU A 105 31.49 14.83 -10.39
C LEU A 105 32.60 15.11 -11.41
N GLU A 106 32.48 14.60 -12.63
CA GLU A 106 33.48 14.79 -13.71
C GLU A 106 33.72 16.29 -14.02
N PRO A 107 32.69 17.14 -14.19
CA PRO A 107 32.86 18.58 -14.33
C PRO A 107 33.44 19.26 -13.09
N MET A 108 33.21 18.73 -11.89
CA MET A 108 33.81 19.25 -10.66
C MET A 108 35.28 18.88 -10.54
N LEU A 109 35.73 17.78 -11.14
CA LEU A 109 37.10 17.31 -11.12
C LEU A 109 37.96 18.06 -12.15
N HIS A 110 37.54 18.05 -13.41
CA HIS A 110 38.33 18.62 -14.51
C HIS A 110 38.07 20.12 -14.73
N GLY A 111 36.96 20.63 -14.23
CA GLY A 111 36.45 21.92 -14.65
C GLY A 111 35.84 21.87 -16.05
N THR A 112 35.16 22.94 -16.43
CA THR A 112 34.57 23.17 -17.75
C THR A 112 34.78 24.63 -18.12
N GLU A 113 34.53 25.01 -19.37
CA GLU A 113 34.57 26.42 -19.81
C GLU A 113 33.73 27.36 -18.91
N LYS A 114 32.67 26.83 -18.27
CA LYS A 114 31.74 27.60 -17.42
C LYS A 114 31.99 27.42 -15.92
N ARG A 115 32.79 26.45 -15.49
CA ARG A 115 32.97 26.11 -14.05
C ARG A 115 34.40 25.70 -13.77
N THR A 116 35.02 26.33 -12.77
CA THR A 116 36.34 25.91 -12.30
C THR A 116 36.25 24.56 -11.57
N ALA A 117 37.31 23.78 -11.64
CA ALA A 117 37.46 22.57 -10.83
C ALA A 117 37.28 22.90 -9.33
N LEU A 118 36.55 22.04 -8.63
CA LEU A 118 36.20 22.16 -7.22
C LEU A 118 36.79 21.01 -6.38
N ILE A 119 36.86 19.81 -6.95
CA ILE A 119 37.34 18.61 -6.27
C ILE A 119 38.69 18.19 -6.86
N ASN A 120 39.51 17.53 -6.04
CA ASN A 120 40.84 17.06 -6.43
C ASN A 120 40.78 15.63 -6.97
N ASP A 121 39.91 14.80 -6.38
CA ASP A 121 39.78 13.38 -6.69
C ASP A 121 38.46 12.84 -6.11
N TYR A 122 37.98 11.70 -6.62
CA TYR A 122 36.89 10.96 -6.00
C TYR A 122 37.03 9.44 -6.22
N GLN A 123 36.54 8.67 -5.26
CA GLN A 123 36.53 7.21 -5.30
C GLN A 123 35.11 6.68 -5.16
N GLU A 124 34.83 5.56 -5.83
CA GLU A 124 33.52 4.93 -5.94
C GLU A 124 33.50 3.59 -5.21
N TYR A 125 32.54 3.44 -4.29
CA TYR A 125 32.33 2.23 -3.50
C TYR A 125 30.85 1.83 -3.57
N HIS A 126 30.32 1.68 -4.77
CA HIS A 126 28.93 1.29 -4.99
C HIS A 126 28.70 -0.20 -4.77
N THR A 127 27.47 -0.57 -4.44
CA THR A 127 26.94 -1.93 -4.57
C THR A 127 25.73 -1.89 -5.48
N ASP A 128 25.17 -3.05 -5.84
CA ASP A 128 23.93 -3.15 -6.62
C ASP A 128 22.74 -2.41 -5.97
N THR A 129 22.83 -2.09 -4.68
CA THR A 129 21.73 -1.49 -3.89
C THR A 129 22.10 -0.23 -3.13
N THR A 130 23.36 0.20 -3.15
CA THR A 130 23.83 1.34 -2.35
C THR A 130 24.84 2.21 -3.08
N VAL A 131 24.76 3.52 -2.83
CA VAL A 131 25.71 4.51 -3.36
C VAL A 131 26.73 4.87 -2.30
N LYS A 132 28.02 4.99 -2.67
CA LYS A 132 29.03 5.64 -1.86
C LYS A 132 30.09 6.29 -2.75
N PHE A 133 30.19 7.61 -2.69
CA PHE A 133 31.31 8.37 -3.25
C PHE A 133 32.15 8.97 -2.13
N VAL A 134 33.47 8.78 -2.19
CA VAL A 134 34.42 9.46 -1.30
C VAL A 134 35.12 10.53 -2.10
N VAL A 135 34.83 11.80 -1.80
CA VAL A 135 35.28 12.95 -2.59
C VAL A 135 36.32 13.74 -1.81
N LYS A 136 37.48 13.98 -2.42
CA LYS A 136 38.59 14.76 -1.85
C LYS A 136 38.64 16.14 -2.45
N MET A 137 38.88 17.16 -1.62
CA MET A 137 39.00 18.54 -2.02
C MET A 137 39.94 19.32 -1.11
N ASN A 138 40.32 20.53 -1.54
CA ASN A 138 41.15 21.41 -0.71
C ASN A 138 40.38 21.90 0.52
N LYS A 139 41.06 22.06 1.66
CA LYS A 139 40.45 22.48 2.94
C LYS A 139 39.64 23.78 2.80
N ASN A 140 40.22 24.80 2.18
CA ASN A 140 39.55 26.08 1.94
C ASN A 140 38.30 25.93 1.04
N ALA A 141 38.34 25.01 0.08
CA ALA A 141 37.19 24.73 -0.78
C ALA A 141 36.07 24.03 0.01
N LEU A 142 36.42 23.04 0.85
CA LEU A 142 35.46 22.34 1.70
C LEU A 142 34.76 23.30 2.66
N GLU A 143 35.52 24.14 3.37
CA GLU A 143 34.95 25.13 4.30
C GLU A 143 33.98 26.09 3.60
N LYS A 144 34.32 26.53 2.38
CA LYS A 144 33.42 27.36 1.55
C LYS A 144 32.15 26.60 1.16
N VAL A 145 32.27 25.35 0.72
CA VAL A 145 31.11 24.52 0.35
C VAL A 145 30.19 24.26 1.55
N MET A 146 30.76 24.02 2.74
CA MET A 146 30.00 23.81 3.97
C MET A 146 29.21 25.06 4.37
N ARG A 147 29.83 26.23 4.20
CA ARG A 147 29.18 27.52 4.44
C ARG A 147 28.03 27.76 3.46
N ASP A 148 28.29 27.58 2.17
CA ASP A 148 27.34 27.85 1.08
C ASP A 148 26.21 26.80 0.95
N GLY A 149 26.38 25.64 1.60
CA GLY A 149 25.43 24.53 1.59
C GLY A 149 25.85 23.41 0.64
N ILE A 150 26.38 22.34 1.21
CA ILE A 150 26.93 21.20 0.47
C ILE A 150 25.90 20.52 -0.44
N HIS A 151 24.68 20.29 0.05
CA HIS A 151 23.62 19.63 -0.70
C HIS A 151 23.28 20.38 -2.00
N LYS A 152 23.19 21.70 -1.94
CA LYS A 152 22.94 22.55 -3.12
C LYS A 152 24.12 22.56 -4.08
N LYS A 153 25.35 22.58 -3.56
CA LYS A 153 26.57 22.64 -4.38
C LYS A 153 26.82 21.33 -5.12
N PHE A 154 26.67 20.21 -4.43
CA PHE A 154 26.81 18.85 -4.96
C PHE A 154 25.54 18.33 -5.63
N LYS A 155 24.50 19.16 -5.80
CA LYS A 155 23.25 18.77 -6.47
C LYS A 155 22.57 17.55 -5.84
N LEU A 156 22.70 17.40 -4.53
CA LEU A 156 22.04 16.39 -3.71
C LEU A 156 20.64 16.82 -3.26
N GLN A 157 19.99 17.73 -3.98
CA GLN A 157 18.61 18.12 -3.75
C GLN A 157 17.86 18.21 -5.07
N THR A 158 16.71 17.57 -5.14
CA THR A 158 15.74 17.72 -6.22
C THR A 158 14.40 18.18 -5.66
N SER A 159 13.57 18.80 -6.50
CA SER A 159 12.21 19.19 -6.14
C SER A 159 11.21 18.26 -6.79
N LEU A 160 10.25 17.78 -6.00
CA LEU A 160 9.12 16.99 -6.46
C LEU A 160 7.85 17.86 -6.36
N SER A 161 7.08 17.92 -7.44
CA SER A 161 5.76 18.57 -7.47
C SER A 161 4.68 17.51 -7.60
N ILE A 162 3.61 17.62 -6.81
CA ILE A 162 2.43 16.74 -6.88
C ILE A 162 1.22 17.44 -7.52
N SER A 163 1.46 18.52 -8.28
CA SER A 163 0.41 19.36 -8.88
C SER A 163 -0.38 18.71 -10.02
N SER A 164 0.11 17.58 -10.56
CA SER A 164 -0.46 16.91 -11.73
C SER A 164 -0.74 15.44 -11.45
N MET A 165 -1.61 15.15 -10.49
CA MET A 165 -2.12 13.80 -10.28
C MET A 165 -3.39 13.61 -11.11
N ILE A 166 -3.23 13.09 -12.33
CA ILE A 166 -4.32 12.90 -13.28
C ILE A 166 -4.50 11.40 -13.53
N LEU A 167 -5.67 10.85 -13.22
CA LEU A 167 -5.96 9.42 -13.32
C LEU A 167 -7.34 9.20 -13.95
N PHE A 168 -7.56 7.99 -14.47
CA PHE A 168 -8.89 7.55 -14.85
C PHE A 168 -9.70 7.16 -13.61
N ASP A 169 -10.95 7.59 -13.54
CA ASP A 169 -11.90 7.17 -12.51
C ASP A 169 -12.46 5.75 -12.78
N GLN A 170 -13.39 5.30 -11.95
CA GLN A 170 -14.06 3.99 -12.11
C GLN A 170 -14.89 3.84 -13.41
N ASN A 171 -15.27 4.95 -14.04
CA ASN A 171 -16.06 4.98 -15.28
C ASN A 171 -15.17 5.06 -16.53
N GLY A 172 -13.88 5.41 -16.35
CA GLY A 172 -12.93 5.62 -17.43
C GLY A 172 -12.77 7.09 -17.83
N ASP A 173 -13.28 8.02 -17.03
CA ASP A 173 -13.16 9.46 -17.26
C ASP A 173 -11.89 10.02 -16.60
N ILE A 174 -11.26 11.01 -17.26
CA ILE A 174 -10.03 11.63 -16.77
C ILE A 174 -10.35 12.62 -15.66
N GLN A 175 -9.75 12.42 -14.49
CA GLN A 175 -9.92 13.29 -13.32
C GLN A 175 -8.57 13.77 -12.78
N LYS A 176 -8.52 15.04 -12.38
CA LYS A 176 -7.39 15.63 -11.67
C LYS A 176 -7.67 15.61 -10.16
N TYR A 177 -6.68 15.16 -9.41
CA TYR A 177 -6.71 15.08 -7.95
C TYR A 177 -5.77 16.14 -7.36
N GLU A 178 -6.23 16.87 -6.34
CA GLU A 178 -5.44 17.94 -5.71
C GLU A 178 -4.63 17.41 -4.52
N SER A 179 -5.02 16.27 -3.95
CA SER A 179 -4.35 15.59 -2.84
C SER A 179 -4.32 14.07 -3.02
N PRO A 180 -3.26 13.37 -2.53
CA PRO A 180 -3.28 11.91 -2.43
C PRO A 180 -4.43 11.38 -1.57
N LEU A 181 -4.96 12.20 -0.65
CA LEU A 181 -6.13 11.84 0.15
C LEU A 181 -7.41 11.80 -0.67
N ASP A 182 -7.50 12.56 -1.76
CA ASP A 182 -8.68 12.54 -2.63
C ASP A 182 -8.73 11.21 -3.40
N ILE A 183 -7.58 10.76 -3.91
CA ILE A 183 -7.40 9.43 -4.51
C ILE A 183 -7.76 8.33 -3.51
N LEU A 184 -7.29 8.47 -2.26
CA LEU A 184 -7.58 7.50 -1.21
C LEU A 184 -9.08 7.42 -0.88
N ARG A 185 -9.77 8.56 -0.80
CA ARG A 185 -11.22 8.63 -0.50
C ARG A 185 -12.08 8.02 -1.61
N GLU A 186 -11.74 8.32 -2.86
CA GLU A 186 -12.43 7.73 -4.01
C GLU A 186 -12.22 6.21 -4.04
N PHE A 187 -10.96 5.75 -3.92
CA PHE A 187 -10.63 4.33 -3.83
C PHE A 187 -11.37 3.64 -2.69
N PHE A 188 -11.45 4.27 -1.51
CA PHE A 188 -12.11 3.68 -0.35
C PHE A 188 -13.59 3.39 -0.60
N THR A 189 -14.28 4.32 -1.25
CA THR A 189 -15.70 4.19 -1.57
C THR A 189 -15.93 3.03 -2.53
N ILE A 190 -15.13 2.96 -3.59
CA ILE A 190 -15.18 1.86 -4.57
C ILE A 190 -14.86 0.54 -3.89
N ARG A 191 -13.78 0.48 -3.11
CA ARG A 191 -13.33 -0.76 -2.47
C ARG A 191 -14.36 -1.28 -1.46
N MET A 192 -15.01 -0.39 -0.72
CA MET A 192 -16.06 -0.75 0.24
C MET A 192 -17.26 -1.39 -0.47
N ASP A 193 -17.72 -0.83 -1.59
CA ASP A 193 -18.78 -1.43 -2.41
C ASP A 193 -18.40 -2.84 -2.89
N PHE A 194 -17.16 -3.01 -3.34
CA PHE A 194 -16.67 -4.33 -3.74
C PHE A 194 -16.57 -5.32 -2.58
N TYR A 195 -16.35 -4.90 -1.34
CA TYR A 195 -16.45 -5.79 -0.17
C TYR A 195 -17.89 -6.20 0.13
N VAL A 196 -18.86 -5.30 -0.06
CA VAL A 196 -20.29 -5.64 0.06
C VAL A 196 -20.66 -6.69 -1.01
N ARG A 197 -20.26 -6.46 -2.26
CA ARG A 197 -20.48 -7.41 -3.37
C ARG A 197 -19.78 -8.74 -3.13
N ARG A 198 -18.52 -8.70 -2.66
CA ARG A 198 -17.73 -9.89 -2.30
C ARG A 198 -18.43 -10.72 -1.22
N LYS A 199 -18.88 -10.07 -0.14
CA LYS A 199 -19.61 -10.76 0.94
C LYS A 199 -20.86 -11.46 0.40
N LYS A 200 -21.70 -10.72 -0.34
CA LYS A 200 -22.94 -11.27 -0.94
C LYS A 200 -22.65 -12.46 -1.87
N TYR A 201 -21.59 -12.37 -2.68
CA TYR A 201 -21.18 -13.46 -3.56
C TYR A 201 -20.81 -14.72 -2.76
N TYR A 202 -19.96 -14.59 -1.74
CA TYR A 202 -19.56 -15.72 -0.91
C TYR A 202 -20.71 -16.30 -0.10
N GLU A 203 -21.63 -15.48 0.41
CA GLU A 203 -22.84 -15.96 1.10
C GLU A 203 -23.69 -16.83 0.16
N ALA A 204 -23.97 -16.36 -1.06
CA ALA A 204 -24.73 -17.13 -2.04
C ALA A 204 -24.02 -18.42 -2.46
N MET A 205 -22.70 -18.36 -2.68
CA MET A 205 -21.88 -19.53 -3.02
C MET A 205 -21.91 -20.58 -1.91
N PHE A 206 -21.69 -20.17 -0.66
CA PHE A 206 -21.69 -21.07 0.49
C PHE A 206 -23.08 -21.63 0.79
N GLU A 207 -24.15 -20.84 0.59
CA GLU A 207 -25.53 -21.33 0.69
C GLU A 207 -25.83 -22.41 -0.35
N ALA A 208 -25.40 -22.21 -1.59
CA ALA A 208 -25.56 -23.21 -2.65
C ALA A 208 -24.75 -24.49 -2.37
N GLU A 209 -23.49 -24.36 -1.93
CA GLU A 209 -22.64 -25.49 -1.53
C GLU A 209 -23.25 -26.26 -0.34
N LEU A 210 -23.77 -25.56 0.65
CA LEU A 210 -24.39 -26.17 1.83
C LEU A 210 -25.66 -26.93 1.43
N LEU A 211 -26.54 -26.32 0.63
CA LEU A 211 -27.78 -26.95 0.17
C LEU A 211 -27.49 -28.21 -0.65
N LYS A 212 -26.45 -28.18 -1.49
CA LYS A 212 -25.98 -29.36 -2.23
C LYS A 212 -25.57 -30.50 -1.29
N LEU A 213 -24.77 -30.19 -0.26
CA LEU A 213 -24.33 -31.19 0.73
C LEU A 213 -25.50 -31.73 1.57
N GLU A 214 -26.46 -30.87 1.93
CA GLU A 214 -27.66 -31.28 2.66
C GLU A 214 -28.54 -32.22 1.82
N ASN A 215 -28.75 -31.90 0.53
CA ASN A 215 -29.48 -32.77 -0.38
C ASN A 215 -28.76 -34.11 -0.61
N GLN A 216 -27.43 -34.11 -0.76
CA GLN A 216 -26.65 -35.35 -0.88
C GLN A 216 -26.76 -36.23 0.37
N LEU A 217 -26.66 -35.65 1.57
CA LEU A 217 -26.81 -36.39 2.82
C LEU A 217 -28.23 -36.93 2.98
N ARG A 218 -29.24 -36.08 2.75
CA ARG A 218 -30.66 -36.48 2.78
C ARG A 218 -30.93 -37.65 1.83
N PHE A 219 -30.40 -37.57 0.61
CA PHE A 219 -30.53 -38.62 -0.39
C PHE A 219 -29.92 -39.95 0.07
N ILE A 220 -28.70 -39.92 0.65
CA ILE A 220 -28.04 -41.12 1.18
C ILE A 220 -28.89 -41.75 2.29
N PHE A 221 -29.42 -40.96 3.22
CA PHE A 221 -30.27 -41.46 4.31
C PHE A 221 -31.57 -42.07 3.81
N GLU A 222 -32.26 -41.39 2.89
CA GLU A 222 -33.51 -41.90 2.34
C GLU A 222 -33.29 -43.17 1.48
N LEU A 223 -32.11 -43.34 0.88
CA LEU A 223 -31.70 -44.61 0.24
C LEU A 223 -31.51 -45.74 1.26
N ASP A 224 -30.82 -45.48 2.37
CA ASP A 224 -30.54 -46.47 3.42
C ASP A 224 -31.83 -46.91 4.13
N GLU A 225 -32.76 -45.96 4.36
CA GLU A 225 -34.09 -46.21 4.90
C GLU A 225 -35.06 -46.87 3.89
N ARG A 226 -34.61 -47.12 2.66
CA ARG A 226 -35.41 -47.66 1.54
C ARG A 226 -36.65 -46.84 1.18
N LYS A 227 -36.66 -45.54 1.52
CA LYS A 227 -37.70 -44.59 1.11
C LYS A 227 -37.58 -44.26 -0.39
N ILE A 228 -36.36 -44.29 -0.91
CA ILE A 228 -36.06 -44.14 -2.34
C ILE A 228 -35.56 -45.49 -2.87
N ILE A 229 -36.26 -46.05 -3.87
CA ILE A 229 -35.89 -47.32 -4.51
C ILE A 229 -35.38 -47.02 -5.92
N THR A 230 -34.08 -47.22 -6.14
CA THR A 230 -33.39 -46.99 -7.42
C THR A 230 -33.46 -48.16 -8.39
N LYS A 231 -33.79 -49.36 -7.90
CA LYS A 231 -33.65 -50.60 -8.68
C LYS A 231 -34.77 -50.73 -9.71
N ASN A 232 -34.39 -50.78 -10.99
CA ASN A 232 -35.28 -51.02 -12.14
C ASN A 232 -36.31 -49.90 -12.40
N THR A 233 -36.01 -48.67 -11.97
CA THR A 233 -36.83 -47.47 -12.23
C THR A 233 -36.30 -46.73 -13.46
N LYS A 234 -37.19 -46.25 -14.34
CA LYS A 234 -36.76 -45.43 -15.50
C LYS A 234 -36.26 -44.07 -15.03
N LYS A 235 -35.22 -43.50 -15.67
CA LYS A 235 -34.65 -42.17 -15.32
C LYS A 235 -35.75 -41.09 -15.19
N LYS A 236 -36.71 -41.06 -16.12
CA LYS A 236 -37.83 -40.09 -16.10
C LYS A 236 -38.73 -40.21 -14.86
N GLU A 237 -39.05 -41.44 -14.44
CA GLU A 237 -39.87 -41.70 -13.25
C GLU A 237 -39.10 -41.34 -11.97
N TYR A 238 -37.78 -41.59 -11.98
CA TYR A 238 -36.90 -41.26 -10.87
C TYR A 238 -36.75 -39.75 -10.65
N ILE A 239 -36.60 -38.98 -11.74
CA ILE A 239 -36.59 -37.51 -11.69
C ILE A 239 -37.92 -36.97 -11.14
N LYS A 240 -39.06 -37.51 -11.57
CA LYS A 240 -40.38 -37.11 -11.04
C LYS A 240 -40.50 -37.37 -9.54
N LEU A 241 -40.03 -38.52 -9.07
CA LEU A 241 -39.99 -38.84 -7.64
C LEU A 241 -39.17 -37.80 -6.85
N LEU A 242 -37.99 -37.41 -7.33
CA LEU A 242 -37.15 -36.41 -6.67
C LEU A 242 -37.83 -35.03 -6.60
N ILE A 243 -38.55 -34.65 -7.66
CA ILE A 243 -39.36 -33.42 -7.70
C ILE A 243 -40.50 -33.50 -6.67
N GLU A 244 -41.22 -34.62 -6.60
CA GLU A 244 -42.31 -34.84 -5.63
C GLU A 244 -41.80 -34.83 -4.17
N GLN A 245 -40.60 -35.37 -3.94
CA GLN A 245 -39.91 -35.35 -2.65
C GLN A 245 -39.25 -33.99 -2.32
N LYS A 246 -39.39 -33.00 -3.20
CA LYS A 246 -38.85 -31.64 -3.04
C LYS A 246 -37.33 -31.61 -2.86
N TYR A 247 -36.61 -32.38 -3.66
CA TYR A 247 -35.17 -32.15 -3.82
C TYR A 247 -34.94 -30.94 -4.71
N ASP A 248 -33.94 -30.14 -4.37
CA ASP A 248 -33.53 -29.03 -5.23
C ASP A 248 -32.73 -29.54 -6.43
N SER A 249 -32.93 -28.89 -7.58
CA SER A 249 -31.96 -28.95 -8.69
C SER A 249 -30.58 -28.50 -8.20
N ASP A 250 -29.49 -28.95 -8.84
CA ASP A 250 -28.11 -28.67 -8.40
C ASP A 250 -27.93 -27.20 -8.01
N PRO A 251 -27.86 -26.91 -6.69
CA PRO A 251 -27.89 -25.53 -6.22
C PRO A 251 -26.68 -24.72 -6.69
N VAL A 252 -25.53 -25.37 -6.83
CA VAL A 252 -24.28 -24.74 -7.24
C VAL A 252 -24.34 -24.38 -8.73
N LYS A 253 -24.92 -25.25 -9.55
CA LYS A 253 -25.11 -24.98 -10.98
C LYS A 253 -26.14 -23.87 -11.19
N ALA A 254 -27.28 -23.92 -10.49
CA ALA A 254 -28.28 -22.86 -10.54
C ALA A 254 -27.72 -21.49 -10.10
N TRP A 255 -26.85 -21.47 -9.09
CA TRP A 255 -26.14 -20.26 -8.68
C TRP A 255 -25.14 -19.76 -9.74
N HIS A 256 -24.38 -20.65 -10.37
CA HIS A 256 -23.49 -20.28 -11.48
C HIS A 256 -24.26 -19.72 -12.68
N ASP A 257 -25.37 -20.33 -13.05
CA ASP A 257 -26.20 -19.92 -14.18
C ASP A 257 -26.83 -18.54 -13.94
N THR A 258 -27.32 -18.28 -12.71
CA THR A 258 -27.85 -16.97 -12.32
C THR A 258 -26.78 -15.89 -12.23
N THR A 259 -25.55 -16.25 -11.86
CA THR A 259 -24.42 -15.32 -11.83
C THR A 259 -23.92 -15.00 -13.24
N SER A 260 -23.86 -16.00 -14.14
CA SER A 260 -23.36 -15.84 -15.51
C SER A 260 -24.36 -15.15 -16.44
N ASN A 261 -25.68 -15.39 -16.27
CA ASN A 261 -26.73 -14.72 -17.04
C ASN A 261 -26.89 -13.23 -16.68
N ASN A 262 -26.38 -12.78 -15.53
CA ASN A 262 -26.33 -11.35 -15.21
C ASN A 262 -25.17 -10.61 -15.92
N GLU A 263 -24.26 -11.32 -16.60
CA GLU A 263 -23.15 -10.72 -17.36
C GLU A 263 -23.27 -10.91 -18.88
N ASN A 264 -24.18 -11.75 -19.38
CA ASN A 264 -24.39 -11.97 -20.82
C ASN A 264 -25.88 -12.14 -21.17
N GLU A 265 -26.48 -11.13 -21.79
CA GLU A 265 -27.68 -11.34 -22.61
C GLU A 265 -27.28 -12.06 -23.91
N ASN A 266 -27.90 -13.23 -24.13
CA ASN A 266 -27.94 -14.04 -25.35
C ASN A 266 -26.65 -14.75 -25.79
N VAL A 267 -26.66 -16.09 -25.78
CA VAL A 267 -26.44 -16.94 -26.97
C VAL A 267 -27.16 -18.29 -26.75
N GLU A 268 -28.21 -18.55 -27.52
CA GLU A 268 -28.66 -19.91 -27.87
C GLU A 268 -27.77 -20.44 -29.01
N ASP A 269 -27.18 -21.64 -28.84
CA ASP A 269 -27.11 -22.76 -29.79
C ASP A 269 -26.19 -23.84 -29.18
N GLY A 270 -26.35 -25.16 -29.30
CA GLY A 270 -27.27 -25.98 -30.08
C GLY A 270 -27.03 -27.47 -29.75
N ASP A 271 -27.88 -28.32 -30.34
CA ASP A 271 -27.82 -29.78 -30.47
C ASP A 271 -27.95 -30.66 -29.21
N LYS A 272 -29.19 -30.86 -28.77
CA LYS A 272 -29.66 -32.11 -28.14
C LYS A 272 -31.06 -32.47 -28.64
N MET A 273 -31.26 -33.77 -28.86
CA MET A 273 -32.54 -34.44 -29.20
C MET A 273 -33.72 -33.93 -28.35
N PRO A 274 -34.99 -34.08 -28.81
CA PRO A 274 -36.14 -33.49 -28.12
C PRO A 274 -36.38 -34.14 -26.75
N GLU A 275 -35.82 -33.53 -25.71
CA GLU A 275 -36.14 -33.76 -24.31
C GLU A 275 -37.30 -32.83 -23.92
N THR A 276 -38.25 -33.38 -23.16
CA THR A 276 -39.45 -32.68 -22.68
C THR A 276 -39.08 -31.43 -21.86
N GLU A 277 -39.81 -30.31 -21.98
CA GLU A 277 -39.49 -29.02 -21.33
C GLU A 277 -39.26 -29.09 -19.80
N GLU A 278 -39.84 -30.08 -19.13
CA GLU A 278 -39.65 -30.33 -17.69
C GLU A 278 -38.27 -30.95 -17.34
N GLU A 279 -37.65 -31.67 -18.27
CA GLU A 279 -36.34 -32.35 -18.07
C GLU A 279 -35.16 -31.37 -18.13
N LYS A 280 -35.31 -30.22 -18.83
CA LYS A 280 -34.29 -29.16 -18.84
C LYS A 280 -34.30 -28.29 -17.58
N LYS A 281 -35.38 -28.31 -16.80
CA LYS A 281 -35.58 -27.40 -15.66
C LYS A 281 -34.90 -27.88 -14.38
N TYR A 282 -34.73 -29.18 -14.19
CA TYR A 282 -34.18 -29.76 -12.97
C TYR A 282 -32.97 -30.65 -13.25
N ASP A 283 -31.84 -30.30 -12.64
CA ASP A 283 -30.59 -31.05 -12.68
C ASP A 283 -30.40 -31.82 -11.37
N PHE A 284 -30.58 -33.14 -11.42
CA PHE A 284 -30.34 -34.05 -10.30
C PHE A 284 -29.11 -34.94 -10.51
N ASP A 285 -28.27 -34.64 -11.51
CA ASP A 285 -27.12 -35.49 -11.83
C ASP A 285 -26.14 -35.54 -10.65
N TYR A 286 -26.04 -34.48 -9.85
CA TYR A 286 -25.24 -34.42 -8.62
C TYR A 286 -25.67 -35.41 -7.50
N LEU A 287 -26.88 -35.97 -7.58
CA LEU A 287 -27.39 -37.02 -6.70
C LEU A 287 -27.33 -38.39 -7.37
N ILE A 288 -27.72 -38.47 -8.66
CA ILE A 288 -27.82 -39.72 -9.42
C ILE A 288 -26.43 -40.30 -9.72
N ASP A 289 -25.48 -39.45 -10.07
CA ASP A 289 -24.12 -39.86 -10.46
C ASP A 289 -23.20 -40.05 -9.25
N MET A 290 -23.74 -40.03 -8.03
CA MET A 290 -22.99 -40.32 -6.82
C MET A 290 -22.44 -41.75 -6.86
N ALA A 291 -21.12 -41.89 -6.88
CA ALA A 291 -20.47 -43.19 -6.84
C ALA A 291 -20.87 -43.96 -5.58
N ILE A 292 -21.17 -45.26 -5.68
CA ILE A 292 -21.55 -46.13 -4.54
C ILE A 292 -20.57 -46.01 -3.36
N ARG A 293 -19.28 -45.80 -3.64
CA ARG A 293 -18.24 -45.57 -2.62
C ARG A 293 -18.56 -44.38 -1.70
N THR A 294 -19.24 -43.35 -2.18
CA THR A 294 -19.64 -42.18 -1.36
C THR A 294 -20.62 -42.54 -0.25
N MET A 295 -21.38 -43.63 -0.43
CA MET A 295 -22.35 -44.15 0.54
C MET A 295 -21.70 -45.05 1.61
N LEU A 296 -20.40 -45.34 1.50
CA LEU A 296 -19.67 -46.03 2.57
C LEU A 296 -19.62 -45.15 3.83
N ARG A 297 -19.78 -45.77 5.00
CA ARG A 297 -19.88 -45.08 6.31
C ARG A 297 -18.81 -44.00 6.52
N GLU A 298 -17.56 -44.29 6.16
CA GLU A 298 -16.44 -43.34 6.29
C GLU A 298 -16.60 -42.10 5.39
N ASN A 299 -17.11 -42.27 4.18
CA ASN A 299 -17.30 -41.17 3.23
C ASN A 299 -18.57 -40.36 3.55
N VAL A 300 -19.61 -41.01 4.06
CA VAL A 300 -20.77 -40.33 4.64
C VAL A 300 -20.34 -39.47 5.83
N GLN A 301 -19.50 -39.99 6.72
CA GLN A 301 -18.94 -39.22 7.84
C GLN A 301 -18.11 -38.01 7.36
N LYS A 302 -17.31 -38.17 6.29
CA LYS A 302 -16.60 -37.05 5.66
C LYS A 302 -17.55 -36.02 5.05
N LEU A 303 -18.65 -36.44 4.42
CA LEU A 303 -19.68 -35.53 3.89
C LEU A 303 -20.36 -34.74 5.01
N PHE A 304 -20.64 -35.39 6.13
CA PHE A 304 -21.12 -34.72 7.34
C PHE A 304 -20.16 -33.66 7.85
N GLN A 305 -18.87 -34.00 7.98
CA GLN A 305 -17.84 -33.05 8.40
C GLN A 305 -17.74 -31.86 7.43
N LYS A 306 -17.82 -32.11 6.12
CA LYS A 306 -17.84 -31.04 5.10
C LYS A 306 -19.05 -30.13 5.24
N ARG A 307 -20.25 -30.70 5.43
CA ARG A 307 -21.48 -29.91 5.66
C ARG A 307 -21.34 -29.05 6.91
N ASP A 308 -20.89 -29.62 8.02
CA ASP A 308 -20.78 -28.90 9.29
C ASP A 308 -19.71 -27.81 9.27
N ALA A 309 -18.58 -28.06 8.59
CA ALA A 309 -17.58 -27.05 8.33
C ALA A 309 -18.16 -25.91 7.48
N LYS A 310 -18.82 -26.22 6.36
CA LYS A 310 -19.44 -25.22 5.48
C LYS A 310 -20.52 -24.40 6.15
N LYS A 311 -21.35 -25.04 6.97
CA LYS A 311 -22.35 -24.37 7.80
C LYS A 311 -21.70 -23.40 8.78
N SER A 312 -20.62 -23.81 9.43
CA SER A 312 -19.87 -22.96 10.36
C SER A 312 -19.22 -21.77 9.64
N GLU A 313 -18.63 -21.99 8.46
CA GLU A 313 -18.07 -20.92 7.60
C GLU A 313 -19.13 -19.90 7.19
N LEU A 314 -20.32 -20.36 6.78
CA LEU A 314 -21.43 -19.49 6.40
C LEU A 314 -21.93 -18.65 7.59
N GLU A 315 -22.06 -19.25 8.77
CA GLU A 315 -22.46 -18.54 9.99
C GLU A 315 -21.42 -17.49 10.41
N GLU A 316 -20.13 -17.80 10.29
CA GLU A 316 -19.05 -16.83 10.52
C GLU A 316 -19.12 -15.67 9.52
N LEU A 317 -19.29 -15.97 8.23
CA LEU A 317 -19.39 -14.96 7.17
C LEU A 317 -20.61 -14.05 7.38
N LYS A 318 -21.78 -14.61 7.72
CA LYS A 318 -23.00 -13.84 8.00
C LYS A 318 -22.81 -12.87 9.16
N ARG A 319 -22.08 -13.29 10.21
CA ARG A 319 -21.74 -12.45 11.38
C ARG A 319 -20.72 -11.38 11.08
N SER A 320 -19.79 -11.63 10.15
CA SER A 320 -18.79 -10.66 9.74
C SER A 320 -19.42 -9.49 8.99
N THR A 321 -18.86 -8.28 9.10
CA THR A 321 -19.27 -7.13 8.28
C THR A 321 -18.27 -6.91 7.14
N PRO A 322 -18.67 -6.24 6.03
CA PRO A 322 -17.73 -5.88 4.96
C PRO A 322 -16.48 -5.14 5.47
N LYS A 323 -16.65 -4.28 6.48
CA LYS A 323 -15.54 -3.60 7.17
C LYS A 323 -14.59 -4.58 7.83
N MET A 324 -15.10 -5.52 8.64
CA MET A 324 -14.28 -6.54 9.31
C MET A 324 -13.55 -7.46 8.32
N LEU A 325 -14.16 -7.78 7.19
CA LEU A 325 -13.51 -8.55 6.13
C LEU A 325 -12.32 -7.79 5.53
N TRP A 326 -12.46 -6.47 5.36
CA TRP A 326 -11.38 -5.63 4.89
C TRP A 326 -10.27 -5.50 5.94
N GLU A 327 -10.61 -5.27 7.21
CA GLU A 327 -9.63 -5.22 8.31
C GLU A 327 -8.80 -6.52 8.37
N LYS A 328 -9.45 -7.68 8.29
CA LYS A 328 -8.77 -8.98 8.28
C LYS A 328 -7.79 -9.13 7.11
N ASP A 329 -8.17 -8.67 5.91
CA ASP A 329 -7.28 -8.70 4.74
C ASP A 329 -6.09 -7.73 4.90
N LEU A 330 -6.31 -6.57 5.53
CA LEU A 330 -5.25 -5.59 5.80
C LEU A 330 -4.26 -6.10 6.85
N ASP A 331 -4.75 -6.72 7.92
CA ASP A 331 -3.91 -7.32 8.97
C ASP A 331 -3.03 -8.44 8.38
N ALA A 332 -3.62 -9.33 7.58
CA ALA A 332 -2.89 -10.39 6.90
C ALA A 332 -1.84 -9.83 5.93
N PHE A 333 -2.14 -8.72 5.25
CA PHE A 333 -1.18 -8.03 4.40
C PHE A 333 -0.02 -7.43 5.19
N VAL A 334 -0.30 -6.76 6.31
CA VAL A 334 0.73 -6.12 7.15
C VAL A 334 1.67 -7.17 7.74
N GLU A 335 1.12 -8.29 8.25
CA GLU A 335 1.91 -9.41 8.78
C GLU A 335 2.85 -9.98 7.71
N GLU A 336 2.32 -10.27 6.52
CA GLU A 336 3.11 -10.83 5.43
C GLU A 336 4.13 -9.82 4.89
N TYR A 337 3.77 -8.54 4.80
CA TYR A 337 4.68 -7.48 4.37
C TYR A 337 5.86 -7.32 5.33
N GLU A 338 5.62 -7.37 6.65
CA GLU A 338 6.71 -7.40 7.65
C GLU A 338 7.61 -8.63 7.52
N ARG A 339 7.02 -9.80 7.28
CA ARG A 339 7.79 -11.04 7.08
C ARG A 339 8.72 -10.92 5.87
N LEU A 340 8.23 -10.37 4.77
CA LEU A 340 9.02 -10.13 3.56
C LEU A 340 10.16 -9.14 3.80
N GLU A 341 9.89 -8.00 4.45
CA GLU A 341 10.92 -7.02 4.77
C GLU A 341 12.01 -7.57 5.70
N LYS A 342 11.62 -8.40 6.69
CA LYS A 342 12.58 -9.08 7.57
C LYS A 342 13.48 -10.02 6.76
N ASN A 343 12.90 -10.82 5.87
CA ASN A 343 13.65 -11.74 5.02
C ASN A 343 14.61 -10.99 4.07
N GLU A 344 14.15 -9.91 3.43
CA GLU A 344 15.00 -9.05 2.59
C GLU A 344 16.20 -8.49 3.37
N ARG A 345 15.96 -8.00 4.60
CA ARG A 345 17.04 -7.49 5.47
C ARG A 345 18.02 -8.58 5.88
N GLU A 346 17.55 -9.79 6.15
CA GLU A 346 18.41 -10.93 6.46
C GLU A 346 19.26 -11.37 5.26
N ILE A 347 18.67 -11.42 4.07
CA ILE A 347 19.39 -11.71 2.83
C ILE A 347 20.49 -10.66 2.61
N GLN A 348 20.16 -9.37 2.83
CA GLN A 348 21.12 -8.28 2.67
C GLN A 348 22.24 -8.31 3.73
N LYS A 349 21.95 -8.76 4.96
CA LYS A 349 22.98 -8.97 5.98
C LYS A 349 23.91 -10.14 5.63
N LYS A 350 23.35 -11.28 5.20
CA LYS A 350 24.12 -12.45 4.78
C LYS A 350 25.02 -12.15 3.58
N SER A 351 24.51 -11.43 2.58
CA SER A 351 25.33 -11.01 1.44
C SER A 351 26.46 -10.07 1.85
N ALA A 352 26.22 -9.18 2.82
CA ALA A 352 27.25 -8.33 3.39
C ALA A 352 28.30 -9.12 4.20
N GLU A 353 27.93 -10.15 4.96
CA GLU A 353 28.88 -10.95 5.75
C GLU A 353 29.81 -11.83 4.89
N ILE A 354 29.33 -12.31 3.74
CA ILE A 354 30.13 -13.15 2.82
C ILE A 354 31.18 -12.31 2.08
N SER A 355 30.91 -11.03 1.86
CA SER A 355 31.88 -10.08 1.31
C SER A 355 32.80 -9.58 2.43
N ASN A 356 33.98 -10.21 2.61
CA ASN A 356 35.02 -9.69 3.53
C ASN A 356 35.54 -8.26 3.16
N LEU A 357 35.01 -7.63 2.10
CA LEU A 357 35.19 -6.21 1.76
C LEU A 357 34.03 -5.31 2.30
N ALA A 358 33.08 -5.82 3.08
CA ALA A 358 31.82 -5.12 3.36
C ALA A 358 31.91 -3.77 4.07
N ASP A 359 33.00 -3.47 4.78
CA ASP A 359 33.09 -2.21 5.53
C ASP A 359 33.42 -1.01 4.65
N ILE A 360 34.15 -1.19 3.53
CA ILE A 360 34.42 -0.07 2.63
C ILE A 360 33.18 0.40 1.88
N TYR A 361 32.16 -0.45 1.70
CA TYR A 361 30.90 -0.12 1.02
C TYR A 361 29.86 0.52 1.95
N LYS A 362 30.06 0.44 3.28
CA LYS A 362 29.13 1.04 4.26
C LYS A 362 29.45 2.51 4.51
N PRO A 363 28.46 3.32 4.91
CA PRO A 363 28.72 4.64 5.46
C PRO A 363 29.72 4.57 6.62
N SER A 364 30.62 5.53 6.67
CA SER A 364 31.69 5.53 7.67
C SER A 364 31.15 5.92 9.05
N VAL A 365 31.44 5.12 10.08
CA VAL A 365 30.88 5.29 11.45
C VAL A 365 31.30 6.62 12.09
N HIS A 366 32.50 7.11 11.77
CA HIS A 366 33.05 8.35 12.31
C HIS A 366 32.68 9.60 11.50
N ALA A 367 31.97 9.45 10.36
CA ALA A 367 31.60 10.57 9.53
C ALA A 367 30.49 11.41 10.20
N VAL A 368 30.66 12.72 10.19
CA VAL A 368 29.64 13.63 10.71
C VAL A 368 28.61 13.87 9.61
N ARG A 369 27.39 13.35 9.79
CA ARG A 369 26.26 13.57 8.87
C ARG A 369 25.89 15.05 8.85
N ILE A 370 25.66 15.56 7.65
CA ILE A 370 25.29 16.95 7.43
C ILE A 370 23.81 16.99 7.08
N GLU A 371 23.04 17.79 7.79
CA GLU A 371 21.63 17.96 7.48
C GLU A 371 21.43 18.87 6.25
N PRO A 372 20.41 18.61 5.42
CA PRO A 372 20.09 19.44 4.28
C PRO A 372 19.60 20.83 4.72
N LYS A 373 20.31 21.87 4.30
CA LYS A 373 19.85 23.26 4.46
C LYS A 373 18.79 23.57 3.40
N ILE A 374 17.54 23.69 3.82
CA ILE A 374 16.42 24.07 2.96
C ILE A 374 16.03 25.51 3.27
N ASP A 375 16.10 26.39 2.28
CA ASP A 375 15.66 27.78 2.38
C ASP A 375 14.14 27.83 2.22
N PHE A 376 13.40 27.71 3.34
CA PHE A 376 11.94 27.78 3.36
C PHE A 376 11.41 29.16 2.96
N GLU A 377 12.17 30.24 3.16
CA GLU A 377 11.74 31.58 2.77
C GLU A 377 11.59 31.69 1.26
N LYS A 378 12.44 30.99 0.50
CA LYS A 378 12.33 30.85 -0.96
C LYS A 378 11.02 30.18 -1.43
N TYR A 379 10.34 29.44 -0.56
CA TYR A 379 9.10 28.72 -0.88
C TYR A 379 7.85 29.36 -0.26
N GLN A 380 8.02 30.37 0.61
CA GLN A 380 6.90 31.21 1.07
C GLN A 380 6.39 32.10 -0.07
N SER A 381 5.07 32.22 -0.17
CA SER A 381 4.40 32.99 -1.23
C SER A 381 4.79 34.48 -1.17
N LYS A 382 4.73 35.19 -2.31
CA LYS A 382 5.00 36.66 -2.35
C LYS A 382 4.13 37.43 -1.35
N LYS A 383 2.88 36.99 -1.07
CA LYS A 383 1.99 37.62 -0.09
C LYS A 383 2.44 37.41 1.36
N GLU A 384 2.98 36.24 1.69
CA GLU A 384 3.52 35.95 3.03
C GLU A 384 4.87 36.61 3.26
N ARG A 385 5.73 36.69 2.25
CA ARG A 385 6.99 37.45 2.34
C ARG A 385 6.75 38.93 2.60
N VAL A 386 5.74 39.52 1.95
CA VAL A 386 5.37 40.93 2.18
C VAL A 386 4.82 41.12 3.60
N LYS A 387 3.97 40.21 4.09
CA LYS A 387 3.49 40.24 5.50
C LYS A 387 4.64 40.12 6.51
N LYS A 388 5.58 39.19 6.32
CA LYS A 388 6.75 39.04 7.20
C LYS A 388 7.71 40.23 7.13
N SER A 389 7.89 40.81 5.93
CA SER A 389 8.70 42.03 5.75
C SER A 389 8.04 43.29 6.31
N ASN A 390 6.70 43.34 6.37
CA ASN A 390 5.97 44.43 7.01
C ASN A 390 6.00 44.29 8.53
N ASN A 391 5.87 43.07 9.09
CA ASN A 391 6.03 42.85 10.53
C ASN A 391 7.47 43.18 11.00
N ASN A 392 8.51 42.79 10.25
CA ASN A 392 9.90 43.15 10.59
C ASN A 392 10.20 44.65 10.39
N LYS A 393 9.43 45.38 9.56
CA LYS A 393 9.52 46.84 9.40
C LYS A 393 8.74 47.62 10.45
N GLU A 394 7.72 47.01 11.07
CA GLU A 394 7.02 47.58 12.22
C GLU A 394 7.84 47.39 13.51
N GLU A 395 8.57 46.28 13.67
CA GLU A 395 9.49 46.09 14.81
C GLU A 395 10.75 46.96 14.74
N THR A 396 11.20 47.39 13.55
CA THR A 396 12.36 48.30 13.41
C THR A 396 12.01 49.79 13.45
N LYS A 397 10.74 50.14 13.74
CA LYS A 397 10.30 51.54 13.90
C LYS A 397 9.91 51.93 15.34
N ASN A 398 9.99 51.00 16.27
CA ASN A 398 9.75 51.25 17.69
C ASN A 398 10.94 50.77 18.53
N ASP A 399 12.08 51.45 18.42
CA ASP A 399 13.13 51.29 19.43
C ASP A 399 13.96 52.58 19.56
N ASP A 400 13.32 53.60 20.15
CA ASP A 400 13.98 54.65 20.93
C ASP A 400 13.30 54.62 22.31
N GLY A 401 13.89 53.91 23.28
CA GLY A 401 13.31 53.85 24.62
C GLY A 401 13.81 52.71 25.50
N ASP A 402 15.06 52.82 25.94
CA ASP A 402 15.72 52.09 27.01
C ASP A 402 14.76 51.65 28.16
N THR A 403 14.53 50.34 28.34
CA THR A 403 14.34 49.74 29.67
C THR A 403 14.75 48.26 29.67
N ASN A 404 15.79 48.02 30.45
CA ASN A 404 16.39 46.74 30.78
C ASN A 404 15.47 45.95 31.73
N VAL A 405 14.89 44.81 31.31
CA VAL A 405 14.32 43.82 32.25
C VAL A 405 14.74 42.39 31.85
N ASN A 406 15.60 41.88 32.71
CA ASN A 406 16.19 40.56 32.88
C ASN A 406 15.29 39.35 32.49
N LEU A 407 15.74 38.56 31.51
CA LEU A 407 15.09 37.32 31.04
C LEU A 407 15.07 36.15 32.06
N VAL A 408 15.62 36.36 33.26
CA VAL A 408 15.72 35.33 34.31
C VAL A 408 14.41 35.17 35.11
N GLU A 409 13.49 36.14 35.07
CA GLU A 409 12.19 36.04 35.76
C GLU A 409 11.10 35.32 34.94
N LEU A 410 11.23 35.23 33.61
CA LEU A 410 10.24 34.52 32.78
C LEU A 410 10.39 32.99 32.82
N LEU A 411 11.58 32.50 33.21
CA LEU A 411 11.86 31.05 33.34
C LEU A 411 11.47 30.49 34.73
N ASN A 412 11.25 31.34 35.73
CA ASN A 412 10.86 30.91 37.08
C ASN A 412 9.34 30.82 37.29
N SER A 413 8.50 31.31 36.36
CA SER A 413 7.03 31.23 36.46
C SER A 413 6.42 29.93 35.94
N LEU A 414 7.22 29.02 35.37
CA LEU A 414 6.76 27.70 34.90
C LEU A 414 7.04 26.55 35.89
N SER A 415 7.47 26.84 37.12
CA SER A 415 7.84 25.83 38.11
C SER A 415 7.10 25.92 39.46
N THR A 416 5.83 26.30 39.48
CA THR A 416 4.99 26.08 40.68
C THR A 416 3.53 25.90 40.30
N ASN A 417 3.06 24.66 40.24
CA ASN A 417 1.83 24.19 40.89
C ASN A 417 1.64 22.70 40.64
N LEU A 418 2.27 21.90 41.50
CA LEU A 418 1.78 20.57 41.83
C LEU A 418 0.43 20.71 42.55
N ASN A 419 -0.56 19.92 42.12
CA ASN A 419 -1.39 19.18 43.08
C ASN A 419 -1.91 17.89 42.44
N LEU A 420 -1.22 16.79 42.76
CA LEU A 420 -1.78 15.44 42.79
C LEU A 420 -2.87 15.36 43.86
N PRO A 421 -3.77 14.38 43.75
CA PRO A 421 -4.03 13.51 44.87
C PRO A 421 -3.72 12.05 44.54
N CYS A 422 -2.79 11.52 45.32
CA CYS A 422 -2.77 10.18 45.94
C CYS A 422 -3.41 9.00 45.18
N LEU A 423 -2.59 7.98 44.90
CA LEU A 423 -2.68 6.68 45.59
C LEU A 423 -1.49 5.78 45.17
N LEU A 424 -0.46 5.75 46.02
CA LEU A 424 0.43 4.60 46.14
C LEU A 424 -0.05 3.77 47.33
N ARG A 425 -0.45 2.52 47.06
CA ARG A 425 -0.50 1.45 48.07
C ARG A 425 0.61 0.47 47.74
N THR A 426 1.66 0.47 48.56
CA THR A 426 2.51 -0.69 48.79
C THR A 426 2.72 -0.83 50.29
N ASN A 427 2.34 -2.01 50.82
CA ASN A 427 3.13 -2.87 51.68
C ASN A 427 2.23 -3.66 52.65
N LYS A 428 2.06 -4.94 52.34
CA LYS A 428 2.50 -6.04 53.20
C LYS A 428 2.85 -7.24 52.35
#